data_AF-A0A7W8YRS1-F1
#
_entry.id   AF-A0A7W8YRS1-F1
#
_cell.length_a   1.000
_cell.length_b   1.000
_cell.length_c   1.000
_cell.angle_alpha   90.00
_cell.angle_beta   90.00
_cell.angle_gamma   90.00
#
_symmetry.space_group_name_H-M   'P 1'
#
loop_
_entity.id
_entity.type
_entity.pdbx_description
1 polymer ?
#
loop_
_entity_poly.entity_id
_entity_poly.type
_entity_poly.pdbx_seq_one_letter_code
_entity_poly.pdbx_strand_id
1 'polypeptide(L)'
;MKIILVERPVDESLGNARNYLIAKCTGDYVCMWDDDDWYHPSRLTYQFNSMQIVGQRYQASVLSRILLYDASTNKAYHSFPYTWDGTILCRKEILLQNQYANANRGEDTHVITFLSGRRLLYQIDDAPFLYVYIYHGTNTWDYKHFEHFMNKSELLDEELTDSILKMIDN
;
A
#
# COMPACT_ATOMS: atom_id res chain seq x y z
N MET A 1 -8.60 3.23 -20.47
CA MET A 1 -8.80 2.90 -19.04
C MET A 1 -10.27 2.60 -18.81
N LYS A 2 -10.61 1.48 -18.15
CA LYS A 2 -11.99 1.14 -17.79
C LYS A 2 -12.14 1.37 -16.29
N ILE A 3 -12.93 2.37 -15.92
CA ILE A 3 -13.30 2.61 -14.51
C ILE A 3 -14.65 1.93 -14.29
N ILE A 4 -14.76 1.16 -13.21
CA ILE A 4 -16.02 0.58 -12.75
C ILE A 4 -16.29 1.16 -11.38
N LEU A 5 -17.35 1.96 -11.27
CA LEU A 5 -17.82 2.45 -9.99
C LEU A 5 -18.64 1.34 -9.32
N VAL A 6 -18.35 1.08 -8.05
CA VAL A 6 -19.19 0.23 -7.19
C VAL A 6 -19.56 1.04 -5.97
N GLU A 7 -20.86 1.34 -5.87
CA GLU A 7 -21.45 1.89 -4.66
C GLU A 7 -21.75 0.75 -3.70
N ARG A 8 -21.49 0.96 -2.41
CA ARG A 8 -21.77 -0.02 -1.36
C ARG A 8 -22.73 0.55 -0.32
N PRO A 9 -23.60 -0.29 0.27
CA PRO A 9 -24.34 0.08 1.47
C PRO A 9 -23.41 0.49 2.62
N VAL A 10 -23.89 1.36 3.52
CA VAL A 10 -23.10 1.84 4.67
C VAL A 10 -22.70 0.70 5.63
N ASP A 11 -23.52 -0.34 5.70
CA ASP A 11 -23.30 -1.54 6.52
C ASP A 11 -22.40 -2.60 5.83
N GLU A 12 -22.09 -2.43 4.53
CA GLU A 12 -21.11 -3.28 3.85
C GLU A 12 -19.69 -2.83 4.20
N SER A 13 -18.89 -3.79 4.67
CA SER A 13 -17.50 -3.52 5.04
C SER A 13 -16.61 -3.26 3.83
N LEU A 14 -15.52 -2.53 4.06
CA LEU A 14 -14.47 -2.29 3.06
C LEU A 14 -13.91 -3.60 2.51
N GLY A 15 -13.63 -4.58 3.37
CA GLY A 15 -13.12 -5.88 2.94
C GLY A 15 -14.07 -6.63 2.00
N ASN A 16 -15.38 -6.66 2.30
CA ASN A 16 -16.37 -7.28 1.41
C ASN A 16 -16.48 -6.55 0.07
N ALA A 17 -16.50 -5.22 0.09
CA ALA A 17 -16.52 -4.42 -1.13
C ALA A 17 -15.28 -4.67 -2.01
N ARG A 18 -14.08 -4.77 -1.41
CA ARG A 18 -12.85 -5.13 -2.11
C ARG A 18 -12.94 -6.54 -2.71
N ASN A 19 -13.44 -7.52 -1.96
CA ASN A 19 -13.64 -8.89 -2.47
C ASN A 19 -14.58 -8.94 -3.67
N TYR A 20 -15.69 -8.20 -3.62
CA TYR A 20 -16.62 -8.08 -4.74
C TYR A 20 -15.95 -7.48 -5.98
N LEU A 21 -15.20 -6.38 -5.83
CA LEU A 21 -14.44 -5.75 -6.91
C LEU A 21 -13.38 -6.67 -7.51
N ILE A 22 -12.65 -7.40 -6.66
CA ILE A 22 -11.65 -8.39 -7.09
C ILE A 22 -12.31 -9.49 -7.93
N ALA A 23 -13.48 -10.00 -7.53
CA ALA A 23 -14.18 -10.99 -8.33
C ALA A 23 -14.55 -10.48 -9.74
N LYS A 24 -14.85 -9.17 -9.87
CA LYS A 24 -15.26 -8.52 -11.13
C LYS A 24 -14.11 -8.06 -12.02
N CYS A 25 -12.92 -7.82 -11.47
CA CYS A 25 -11.78 -7.36 -12.28
C CYS A 25 -11.31 -8.47 -13.25
N THR A 26 -10.67 -8.13 -14.36
CA THR A 26 -10.22 -9.11 -15.36
C THR A 26 -8.70 -9.20 -15.47
N GLY A 27 -7.96 -8.42 -14.68
CA GLY A 27 -6.51 -8.46 -14.64
C GLY A 27 -5.99 -9.63 -13.82
N ASP A 28 -4.76 -10.07 -14.13
CA ASP A 28 -4.09 -11.18 -13.44
C ASP A 28 -3.56 -10.77 -12.06
N TYR A 29 -3.31 -9.47 -11.86
CA TYR A 29 -2.84 -8.88 -10.62
C TYR A 29 -3.78 -7.79 -10.13
N VAL A 30 -3.83 -7.65 -8.82
CA VAL A 30 -4.59 -6.64 -8.09
C VAL A 30 -3.59 -5.84 -7.25
N CYS A 31 -3.78 -4.53 -7.23
CA CYS A 31 -3.10 -3.64 -6.31
C CYS A 31 -4.11 -2.79 -5.55
N MET A 32 -3.72 -2.33 -4.37
CA MET A 32 -4.46 -1.30 -3.63
C MET A 32 -3.92 0.08 -4.01
N TRP A 33 -4.86 1.04 -4.06
CA TRP A 33 -4.65 2.41 -4.48
C TRP A 33 -5.65 3.28 -3.73
N ASP A 34 -5.26 3.69 -2.53
CA ASP A 34 -6.02 4.61 -1.70
C ASP A 34 -5.97 6.01 -2.33
N ASP A 35 -7.00 6.81 -2.10
CA ASP A 35 -7.20 8.10 -2.76
C ASP A 35 -6.54 9.28 -2.04
N ASP A 36 -5.99 9.04 -0.86
CA ASP A 36 -5.34 10.02 0.01
C ASP A 36 -3.80 9.93 0.02
N ASP A 37 -3.21 9.05 -0.78
CA ASP A 37 -1.76 8.84 -0.88
C ASP A 37 -1.19 9.19 -2.26
N TRP A 38 0.15 9.29 -2.32
CA TRP A 38 0.87 9.49 -3.58
C TRP A 38 1.63 8.24 -4.02
N TYR A 39 1.64 8.02 -5.33
CA TYR A 39 2.22 6.83 -5.95
C TYR A 39 3.09 7.19 -7.13
N HIS A 40 4.34 6.70 -7.13
CA HIS A 40 5.24 6.93 -8.24
C HIS A 40 4.76 6.19 -9.51
N PRO A 41 4.82 6.79 -10.72
CA PRO A 41 4.35 6.15 -11.97
C PRO A 41 4.97 4.78 -12.26
N SER A 42 6.21 4.57 -11.82
CA SER A 42 6.92 3.29 -11.99
C SER A 42 6.60 2.23 -10.93
N ARG A 43 5.80 2.52 -9.89
CA ARG A 43 5.55 1.61 -8.75
C ARG A 43 5.17 0.20 -9.19
N LEU A 44 4.10 0.08 -9.98
CA LEU A 44 3.59 -1.24 -10.37
C LEU A 44 4.57 -2.00 -11.27
N THR A 45 5.20 -1.31 -12.22
CA THR A 45 6.22 -1.90 -13.10
C THR A 45 7.42 -2.40 -12.29
N TYR A 46 7.89 -1.62 -11.33
CA TYR A 46 9.01 -1.99 -10.46
C TYR A 46 8.65 -3.21 -9.60
N GLN A 47 7.52 -3.14 -8.88
CA GLN A 47 7.03 -4.24 -8.05
C GLN A 47 6.86 -5.54 -8.85
N PHE A 48 6.24 -5.46 -10.03
CA PHE A 48 6.03 -6.62 -10.90
C PHE A 48 7.34 -7.22 -11.38
N ASN A 49 8.23 -6.40 -11.95
CA ASN A 49 9.50 -6.86 -12.50
C ASN A 49 10.41 -7.44 -11.43
N SER A 50 10.48 -6.81 -10.25
CA SER A 50 11.30 -7.32 -9.15
C SER A 50 10.85 -8.73 -8.74
N MET A 51 9.53 -8.99 -8.63
CA MET A 51 9.03 -10.35 -8.41
C MET A 51 9.43 -11.34 -9.51
N GLN A 52 9.40 -10.93 -10.79
CA GLN A 52 9.79 -11.82 -11.90
C GLN A 52 11.28 -12.18 -11.85
N ILE A 53 12.13 -11.21 -11.50
CA ILE A 53 13.59 -11.38 -11.41
C ILE A 53 13.96 -12.35 -10.28
N VAL A 54 13.35 -12.20 -9.09
CA VAL A 54 13.66 -13.06 -7.94
C VAL A 54 13.01 -14.44 -8.01
N GLY A 55 12.07 -14.64 -8.95
CA GLY A 55 11.56 -15.95 -9.36
C GLY A 55 10.06 -16.14 -9.15
N GLN A 56 9.49 -17.08 -9.93
CA GLN A 56 8.03 -17.34 -10.00
C GLN A 56 7.37 -17.82 -8.69
N ARG A 57 8.16 -18.08 -7.64
CA ARG A 57 7.63 -18.44 -6.32
C ARG A 57 6.77 -17.32 -5.75
N TYR A 58 7.20 -16.06 -5.90
CA TYR A 58 6.49 -14.94 -5.31
C TYR A 58 5.18 -14.68 -6.07
N GLN A 59 4.09 -14.63 -5.32
CA GLN A 59 2.75 -14.37 -5.85
C GLN A 59 2.26 -12.96 -5.49
N ALA A 60 3.00 -12.26 -4.63
CA ALA A 60 2.71 -10.91 -4.22
C ALA A 60 4.00 -10.16 -3.87
N SER A 61 3.93 -8.83 -3.93
CA SER A 61 4.96 -7.93 -3.41
C SER A 61 4.35 -6.81 -2.59
N VAL A 62 5.15 -6.28 -1.68
CA VAL A 62 4.93 -5.04 -0.94
C VAL A 62 6.24 -4.28 -0.88
N LEU A 63 6.16 -2.97 -0.66
CA LEU A 63 7.29 -2.18 -0.22
C LEU A 63 7.51 -2.45 1.27
N SER A 64 8.78 -2.59 1.67
CA SER A 64 9.16 -2.71 3.09
C SER A 64 9.71 -1.41 3.67
N ARG A 65 9.97 -0.43 2.81
CA ARG A 65 10.24 0.96 3.16
C ARG A 65 9.47 1.86 2.22
N ILE A 66 8.97 2.97 2.75
CA ILE A 66 8.24 4.01 2.04
C ILE A 66 8.67 5.38 2.56
N LEU A 67 8.16 6.44 1.94
CA LEU A 67 8.22 7.79 2.49
C LEU A 67 6.93 8.07 3.27
N LEU A 68 7.06 8.73 4.42
CA LEU A 68 5.93 9.26 5.19
C LEU A 68 5.95 10.78 5.08
N TYR A 69 4.81 11.42 4.87
CA TYR A 69 4.69 12.87 4.86
C TYR A 69 3.58 13.33 5.80
N ASP A 70 3.93 14.16 6.77
CA ASP A 70 2.99 14.81 7.69
C ASP A 70 2.66 16.21 7.17
N ALA A 71 1.51 16.35 6.51
CA ALA A 71 1.04 17.64 5.98
C ALA A 71 0.69 18.64 7.09
N SER A 72 0.49 18.20 8.33
CA SER A 72 0.19 19.09 9.45
C SER A 72 1.42 19.77 10.04
N THR A 73 2.59 19.13 9.92
CA THR A 73 3.87 19.65 10.43
C THR A 73 4.87 19.99 9.33
N ASN A 74 4.53 19.68 8.08
CA ASN A 74 5.39 19.79 6.90
C ASN A 74 6.74 19.05 7.06
N LYS A 75 6.67 17.80 7.55
CA LYS A 75 7.85 16.95 7.75
C LYS A 75 7.72 15.67 6.97
N ALA A 76 8.81 15.24 6.35
CA ALA A 76 8.91 13.95 5.70
C ALA A 76 9.85 13.01 6.47
N TYR A 77 9.59 11.71 6.34
CA TYR A 77 10.36 10.67 7.02
C TYR A 77 10.65 9.52 6.08
N HIS A 78 11.84 8.96 6.20
CA HIS A 78 12.16 7.66 5.64
C HIS A 78 11.75 6.57 6.63
N SER A 79 10.80 5.72 6.22
CA SER A 79 10.22 4.74 7.13
C SER A 79 11.24 3.68 7.58
N PHE A 80 11.07 3.16 8.79
CA PHE A 80 11.75 1.93 9.20
C PHE A 80 11.26 0.71 8.40
N PRO A 81 12.02 -0.41 8.37
CA PRO A 81 11.56 -1.64 7.74
C PRO A 81 10.25 -2.14 8.36
N TYR A 82 9.20 -2.21 7.56
CA TYR A 82 7.88 -2.65 7.97
C TYR A 82 7.13 -3.24 6.77
N THR A 83 6.14 -4.11 6.98
CA THR A 83 5.32 -4.61 5.88
C THR A 83 4.23 -3.57 5.58
N TRP A 84 4.44 -2.73 4.56
CA TRP A 84 3.50 -1.68 4.20
C TRP A 84 2.36 -2.26 3.34
N ASP A 85 1.38 -2.85 4.00
CA ASP A 85 0.32 -3.67 3.38
C ASP A 85 -0.50 -2.94 2.31
N GLY A 86 -0.73 -1.63 2.49
CA GLY A 86 -1.38 -0.76 1.49
C GLY A 86 -0.63 -0.70 0.14
N THR A 87 0.64 -1.12 0.12
CA THR A 87 1.45 -1.15 -1.10
C THR A 87 1.37 -2.48 -1.87
N ILE A 88 0.48 -3.40 -1.47
CA ILE A 88 0.38 -4.73 -2.07
C ILE A 88 0.13 -4.70 -3.59
N LEU A 89 0.89 -5.55 -4.31
CA LEU A 89 0.59 -6.02 -5.66
C LEU A 89 0.56 -7.55 -5.60
N CYS A 90 -0.59 -8.17 -5.86
CA CYS A 90 -0.81 -9.60 -5.65
C CYS A 90 -1.52 -10.24 -6.84
N ARG A 91 -1.19 -11.51 -7.14
CA ARG A 91 -1.98 -12.30 -8.08
C ARG A 91 -3.43 -12.42 -7.63
N LYS A 92 -4.34 -12.09 -8.55
CA LYS A 92 -5.78 -12.12 -8.31
C LYS A 92 -6.26 -13.45 -7.74
N GLU A 93 -5.77 -14.58 -8.28
CA GLU A 93 -6.17 -15.92 -7.83
C GLU A 93 -5.91 -16.16 -6.35
N ILE A 94 -4.83 -15.60 -5.79
CA ILE A 94 -4.52 -15.74 -4.37
C ILE A 94 -5.54 -15.00 -3.52
N LEU A 95 -5.95 -13.79 -3.93
CA LEU A 95 -6.97 -12.99 -3.23
C LEU A 95 -8.37 -13.60 -3.34
N LEU A 96 -8.68 -14.31 -4.42
CA LEU A 96 -9.94 -15.07 -4.53
C LEU A 96 -9.98 -16.25 -3.56
N GLN A 97 -8.83 -16.87 -3.28
CA GLN A 97 -8.72 -17.99 -2.34
C GLN A 97 -8.55 -17.54 -0.88
N ASN A 98 -7.97 -16.36 -0.66
CA ASN A 98 -7.71 -15.77 0.64
C ASN A 98 -8.30 -14.35 0.64
N GLN A 99 -9.60 -14.28 0.85
CA GLN A 99 -10.36 -13.05 0.80
C GLN A 99 -10.02 -12.12 1.96
N TYR A 100 -10.20 -10.81 1.74
CA TYR A 100 -10.16 -9.83 2.80
C TYR A 100 -11.24 -10.13 3.86
N ALA A 101 -10.93 -9.87 5.13
CA ALA A 101 -11.88 -10.09 6.21
C ALA A 101 -13.06 -9.10 6.12
N ASN A 102 -14.21 -9.48 6.68
CA ASN A 102 -15.37 -8.60 6.79
C ASN A 102 -15.13 -7.51 7.86
N ALA A 103 -14.31 -6.52 7.53
CA ALA A 103 -13.89 -5.43 8.42
C ALA A 103 -13.65 -4.13 7.61
N ASN A 104 -13.69 -3.00 8.32
CA ASN A 104 -13.38 -1.66 7.76
C ASN A 104 -11.93 -1.22 8.05
N ARG A 105 -11.21 -1.96 8.88
CA ARG A 105 -9.82 -1.71 9.25
C ARG A 105 -9.12 -3.06 9.44
N GLY A 106 -7.90 -3.20 8.92
CA GLY A 106 -7.11 -4.43 9.06
C GLY A 106 -7.70 -5.64 8.35
N GLU A 107 -8.56 -5.43 7.35
CA GLU A 107 -9.17 -6.46 6.54
C GLU A 107 -8.15 -7.29 5.72
N ASP A 108 -6.98 -6.71 5.45
CA ASP A 108 -5.84 -7.26 4.71
C ASP A 108 -4.85 -8.05 5.55
N THR A 109 -4.87 -7.89 6.88
CA THR A 109 -3.92 -8.52 7.80
C THR A 109 -3.85 -10.05 7.61
N HIS A 110 -4.99 -10.70 7.39
CA HIS A 110 -5.04 -12.14 7.13
C HIS A 110 -4.30 -12.55 5.85
N VAL A 111 -4.50 -11.79 4.76
CA VAL A 111 -3.90 -12.05 3.44
C VAL A 111 -2.38 -11.92 3.52
N ILE A 112 -1.90 -10.85 4.17
CA ILE A 112 -0.47 -10.60 4.37
C ILE A 112 0.18 -11.69 5.22
N THR A 113 -0.50 -12.10 6.30
CA THR A 113 -0.05 -13.20 7.17
C THR A 113 0.05 -14.51 6.40
N PHE A 114 -0.95 -14.83 5.57
CA PHE A 114 -0.95 -16.03 4.72
C PHE A 114 0.22 -16.00 3.72
N LEU A 115 0.37 -14.91 2.97
CA LEU A 115 1.43 -14.77 1.96
C LEU A 115 2.82 -14.86 2.59
N SER A 116 3.04 -14.20 3.73
CA SER A 116 4.30 -14.22 4.46
C SER A 116 4.60 -15.60 5.03
N GLY A 117 3.62 -16.23 5.69
CA GLY A 117 3.78 -17.57 6.29
C GLY A 117 4.08 -18.67 5.24
N ARG A 118 3.57 -18.51 4.01
CA ARG A 118 3.87 -19.39 2.88
C ARG A 118 5.12 -19.00 2.10
N ARG A 119 5.78 -17.88 2.46
CA ARG A 119 6.92 -17.28 1.76
C ARG A 119 6.60 -17.05 0.28
N LEU A 120 5.43 -16.45 0.04
CA LEU A 120 4.93 -16.03 -1.28
C LEU A 120 4.95 -14.50 -1.43
N LEU A 121 5.19 -13.75 -0.34
CA LEU A 121 5.33 -12.30 -0.33
C LEU A 121 6.79 -11.89 -0.54
N TYR A 122 7.05 -11.10 -1.58
CA TYR A 122 8.32 -10.44 -1.79
C TYR A 122 8.30 -9.05 -1.14
N GLN A 123 9.31 -8.74 -0.33
CA GLN A 123 9.44 -7.44 0.33
C GLN A 123 10.53 -6.64 -0.37
N ILE A 124 10.17 -5.47 -0.90
CA ILE A 124 11.07 -4.58 -1.65
C ILE A 124 11.54 -3.47 -0.74
N ASP A 125 12.84 -3.40 -0.45
CA ASP A 125 13.42 -2.48 0.53
C ASP A 125 14.28 -1.35 -0.08
N ASP A 126 14.56 -1.39 -1.38
CA ASP A 126 15.53 -0.53 -2.07
C ASP A 126 14.90 0.62 -2.88
N ALA A 127 13.57 0.76 -2.86
CA ALA A 127 12.86 1.79 -3.62
C ALA A 127 11.75 2.50 -2.82
N PRO A 128 12.07 3.16 -1.68
CA PRO A 128 11.07 3.78 -0.81
C PRO A 128 10.31 4.94 -1.47
N PHE A 129 10.90 5.60 -2.45
CA PHE A 129 10.29 6.71 -3.19
C PHE A 129 9.10 6.29 -4.08
N LEU A 130 8.81 4.98 -4.20
CA LEU A 130 7.71 4.51 -5.03
C LEU A 130 6.31 4.80 -4.45
N TYR A 131 6.25 5.20 -3.18
CA TYR A 131 5.00 5.48 -2.46
C TYR A 131 5.26 6.47 -1.33
N VAL A 132 4.33 7.40 -1.16
CA VAL A 132 4.31 8.33 -0.04
C VAL A 132 2.99 8.16 0.70
N TYR A 133 3.07 7.74 1.97
CA TYR A 133 1.92 7.75 2.87
C TYR A 133 1.75 9.17 3.42
N ILE A 134 0.62 9.80 3.08
CA ILE A 134 0.33 11.19 3.45
C ILE A 134 -0.65 11.23 4.62
N TYR A 135 -0.19 11.79 5.74
CA TYR A 135 -1.09 12.20 6.81
C TYR A 135 -1.60 13.61 6.57
N HIS A 136 -2.91 13.77 6.39
CA HIS A 136 -3.58 15.04 6.11
C HIS A 136 -4.61 15.44 7.17
N GLY A 137 -4.70 14.71 8.28
CA GLY A 137 -5.55 15.07 9.44
C GLY A 137 -6.96 14.47 9.42
N THR A 138 -7.40 13.91 8.30
CA THR A 138 -8.73 13.27 8.17
C THR A 138 -8.64 11.85 7.59
N ASN A 139 -7.48 11.20 7.68
CA ASN A 139 -7.28 9.83 7.24
C ASN A 139 -8.17 8.84 8.02
N THR A 140 -8.33 7.63 7.48
CA THR A 140 -9.05 6.53 8.16
C THR A 140 -8.44 6.17 9.52
N TRP A 141 -7.11 6.28 9.63
CA TRP A 141 -6.34 6.10 10.85
C TRP A 141 -6.00 7.46 11.47
N ASP A 142 -6.03 7.52 12.81
CA ASP A 142 -5.78 8.77 13.54
C ASP A 142 -4.28 9.12 13.62
N TYR A 143 -3.97 10.31 14.14
CA TYR A 143 -2.58 10.75 14.28
C TYR A 143 -1.74 9.80 15.13
N LYS A 144 -2.32 9.14 16.15
CA LYS A 144 -1.56 8.21 17.00
C LYS A 144 -1.05 7.01 16.21
N HIS A 145 -1.85 6.53 15.26
CA HIS A 145 -1.42 5.49 14.34
C HIS A 145 -0.27 5.96 13.44
N PHE A 146 -0.39 7.15 12.85
CA PHE A 146 0.68 7.70 12.02
C PHE A 146 1.97 7.99 12.82
N GLU A 147 1.82 8.61 14.00
CA GLU A 147 2.89 8.91 14.96
C GLU A 147 3.66 7.65 15.38
N HIS A 148 2.98 6.51 15.52
CA HIS A 148 3.64 5.23 15.79
C HIS A 148 4.72 4.89 14.76
N PHE A 149 4.44 5.13 13.48
CA PHE A 149 5.40 4.89 12.41
C PHE A 149 6.46 5.99 12.36
N MET A 150 6.04 7.25 12.46
CA MET A 150 6.92 8.41 12.48
C MET A 150 8.02 8.29 13.55
N ASN A 151 7.65 7.90 14.77
CA ASN A 151 8.59 7.78 15.90
C ASN A 151 9.66 6.69 15.74
N LYS A 152 9.47 5.76 14.79
CA LYS A 152 10.45 4.73 14.44
C LYS A 152 11.24 5.07 13.18
N SER A 153 10.82 6.11 12.48
CA SER A 153 11.31 6.50 11.17
C SER A 153 12.37 7.60 11.29
N GLU A 154 13.16 7.77 10.24
CA GLU A 154 14.21 8.77 10.16
C GLU A 154 13.63 10.06 9.60
N LEU A 155 13.75 11.16 10.35
CA LEU A 155 13.35 12.49 9.87
C LEU A 155 14.27 12.91 8.71
N LEU A 156 13.66 13.33 7.60
CA LEU A 156 14.38 13.90 6.47
C LEU A 156 14.65 15.39 6.69
N ASP A 157 15.72 15.90 6.09
CA ASP A 157 16.00 17.32 6.09
C ASP A 157 15.01 18.11 5.21
N GLU A 158 15.12 19.44 5.29
CA GLU A 158 14.23 20.35 4.57
C GLU A 158 14.37 20.21 3.05
N GLU A 159 15.57 19.98 2.53
CA GLU A 159 15.82 19.85 1.08
C GLU A 159 15.14 18.60 0.51
N LEU A 160 15.23 17.47 1.22
CA LEU A 160 14.57 16.23 0.84
C LEU A 160 13.06 16.33 1.02
N THR A 161 12.58 16.99 2.07
CA THR A 161 11.15 17.25 2.27
C THR A 161 10.58 18.08 1.11
N ASP A 162 11.25 19.16 0.72
CA ASP A 162 10.86 19.98 -0.43
C ASP A 162 10.87 19.21 -1.75
N SER A 163 11.80 18.28 -1.91
CA SER A 163 11.85 17.41 -3.09
C SER A 163 10.66 16.47 -3.15
N ILE A 164 10.24 15.91 -2.02
CA ILE A 164 9.03 15.06 -1.90
C ILE A 164 7.78 15.87 -2.22
N LEU A 165 7.65 17.09 -1.69
CA LEU A 165 6.52 17.98 -1.99
C LEU A 165 6.39 18.25 -3.48
N LYS A 166 7.50 18.59 -4.14
CA LYS A 166 7.51 18.75 -5.60
C LYS A 166 7.10 17.48 -6.34
N MET A 167 7.39 16.29 -5.81
CA MET A 167 6.92 15.04 -6.40
C MET A 167 5.41 14.85 -6.23
N ILE A 168 4.86 15.23 -5.07
CA ILE A 168 3.44 15.11 -4.76
C ILE A 168 2.58 16.07 -5.60
N ASP A 169 3.07 17.28 -5.84
CA ASP A 169 2.33 18.35 -6.53
C ASP A 169 2.34 18.26 -8.07
N ASN A 170 3.10 17.33 -8.66
CA ASN A 170 3.23 17.12 -10.11
C ASN A 170 2.27 16.04 -10.64
#